data_AF-A3WTU7-F1
#
_entry.id   AF-A3WTU7-F1
#
_cell.length_a   1.000
_cell.length_b   1.000
_cell.length_c   1.000
_cell.angle_alpha   90.00
_cell.angle_beta   90.00
_cell.angle_gamma   90.00
#
_symmetry.space_group_name_H-M   'P 1'
#
loop_
_entity.id
_entity.type
_entity.pdbx_description
1 polymer ?
#
loop_
_entity_poly.entity_id
_entity_poly.type
_entity_poly.pdbx_seq_one_letter_code
_entity_poly.pdbx_strand_id
1 'polypeptide(L)'
;MLDRLPADGVPLPAKQITRDHVLSDDELRRIILAARQLGGPYGDIVEMLELTGQRREEVARCTWDEINLNTRIWRLPSERAGSSL
;
A
#
# COMPACT_ATOMS: atom_id res chain seq x y z
N MET A 1 -43.31 1.27 -13.29
CA MET A 1 -42.37 2.41 -13.26
C MET A 1 -41.64 2.32 -11.93
N LEU A 2 -40.33 2.08 -11.94
CA LEU A 2 -39.49 2.14 -10.74
C LEU A 2 -39.01 3.59 -10.63
N ASP A 3 -39.62 4.37 -9.74
CA ASP A 3 -39.37 5.81 -9.62
C ASP A 3 -38.17 6.17 -8.74
N ARG A 4 -37.37 5.17 -8.32
CA ARG A 4 -36.12 5.37 -7.58
C ARG A 4 -35.05 4.39 -7.99
N LEU A 5 -33.82 4.89 -8.11
CA LEU A 5 -32.64 4.08 -8.29
C LEU A 5 -32.23 3.50 -6.93
N PRO A 6 -31.75 2.24 -6.85
CA PRO A 6 -31.37 1.59 -5.59
C PRO A 6 -30.23 2.31 -4.84
N ALA A 7 -29.53 3.23 -5.51
CA ALA A 7 -28.47 4.05 -4.95
C ALA A 7 -28.95 5.45 -4.50
N ASP A 8 -30.23 5.79 -4.65
CA ASP A 8 -30.77 7.08 -4.20
C ASP A 8 -30.69 7.17 -2.66
N GLY A 9 -29.80 8.05 -2.18
CA GLY A 9 -29.58 8.27 -0.74
C GLY A 9 -28.30 7.62 -0.19
N VAL A 10 -27.52 6.92 -1.01
CA VAL A 10 -26.17 6.47 -0.62
C VAL A 10 -25.25 7.70 -0.62
N PRO A 11 -24.66 8.08 0.53
CA PRO A 11 -23.72 9.19 0.57
C PRO A 11 -22.53 8.88 -0.34
N LEU A 12 -22.10 9.88 -1.12
CA LEU A 12 -20.93 9.75 -1.98
C LEU A 12 -19.73 9.31 -1.12
N PRO A 13 -18.88 8.38 -1.63
CA PRO A 13 -17.68 7.97 -0.93
C PRO A 13 -16.84 9.20 -0.59
N ALA A 14 -16.21 9.18 0.58
CA ALA A 14 -15.44 10.31 1.09
C ALA A 14 -14.48 10.82 0.00
N LYS A 15 -14.51 12.13 -0.23
CA LYS A 15 -13.68 12.78 -1.24
C LYS A 15 -12.22 12.38 -1.01
N GLN A 16 -11.59 11.74 -2.00
CA GLN A 16 -10.18 11.41 -1.94
C GLN A 16 -9.40 12.70 -1.66
N ILE A 17 -8.72 12.73 -0.52
CA ILE A 17 -7.82 13.82 -0.17
C ILE A 17 -6.59 13.62 -1.04
N THR A 18 -6.43 14.46 -2.07
CA THR A 18 -5.20 14.53 -2.83
C THR A 18 -4.07 14.85 -1.85
N ARG A 19 -3.02 14.02 -1.84
CA ARG A 19 -1.87 14.28 -0.97
C ARG A 19 -1.21 15.58 -1.45
N ASP A 20 -0.93 16.49 -0.53
CA ASP A 20 -0.28 17.77 -0.84
C ASP A 20 1.15 17.60 -1.37
N HIS A 21 1.75 16.42 -1.19
CA HIS A 21 3.11 16.11 -1.60
C HIS A 21 3.25 14.67 -2.11
N VAL A 22 3.94 14.51 -3.24
CA VAL A 22 4.34 13.23 -3.83
C VAL A 22 5.86 13.20 -3.85
N LEU A 23 6.47 12.10 -3.39
CA LEU A 23 7.91 11.97 -3.33
C LEU A 23 8.53 11.98 -4.73
N SER A 24 9.60 12.77 -4.88
CA SER A 24 10.51 12.68 -6.02
C SER A 24 11.44 11.47 -5.90
N ASP A 25 12.05 11.04 -7.02
CA ASP A 25 13.03 9.94 -7.05
C ASP A 25 14.21 10.19 -6.09
N ASP A 26 14.65 11.44 -5.96
CA ASP A 26 15.73 11.83 -5.04
C ASP A 26 15.32 11.68 -3.58
N GLU A 27 14.08 12.02 -3.24
CA GLU A 27 13.53 11.83 -1.90
C GLU A 27 13.35 10.36 -1.57
N LEU A 28 12.82 9.58 -2.52
CA LEU A 28 12.67 8.14 -2.40
C LEU A 28 14.02 7.48 -2.11
N ARG A 29 15.07 7.86 -2.88
CA ARG A 29 16.44 7.36 -2.68
C ARG A 29 16.95 7.70 -1.27
N ARG A 30 16.73 8.93 -0.79
CA ARG A 30 17.16 9.33 0.55
C ARG A 30 16.46 8.52 1.64
N ILE A 31 15.16 8.29 1.51
CA ILE A 31 14.37 7.52 2.46
C ILE A 31 14.85 6.07 2.52
N ILE A 32 15.04 5.41 1.37
CA ILE A 32 15.54 4.02 1.33
C ILE A 32 16.92 3.90 2.01
N LEU A 33 17.83 4.84 1.74
CA LEU A 33 19.15 4.84 2.38
C LEU A 33 19.09 5.10 3.89
N ALA A 34 18.17 5.96 4.34
CA ALA A 34 17.95 6.21 5.76
C ALA A 34 17.34 4.99 6.46
N ALA A 35 16.39 4.30 5.81
CA ALA A 35 15.77 3.08 6.31
C ALA A 35 16.81 1.96 6.52
N ARG A 36 17.70 1.78 5.55
CA ARG A 36 18.84 0.84 5.66
C ARG A 36 19.80 1.18 6.80
N GLN A 37 20.03 2.46 7.07
CA GLN A 37 20.86 2.91 8.18
C GLN A 37 20.19 2.72 9.53
N LEU A 38 18.87 2.93 9.60
CA LEU A 38 18.07 2.68 10.80
C LEU A 38 18.11 1.19 11.17
N GLY A 39 17.97 0.33 10.16
CA GLY A 39 17.93 -1.12 10.33
C GLY A 39 16.79 -1.61 11.22
N GLY A 40 16.83 -2.91 11.51
CA GLY A 40 15.80 -3.57 12.31
C GLY A 40 14.41 -3.52 11.65
N PRO A 41 13.36 -3.95 12.38
CA PRO A 41 12.03 -4.14 11.79
C PRO A 41 11.41 -2.84 11.24
N TYR A 42 11.75 -1.69 11.83
CA TYR A 42 11.26 -0.39 11.35
C TYR A 42 11.99 0.09 10.08
N GLY A 43 13.29 -0.17 9.96
CA GLY A 43 14.01 0.09 8.72
C GLY A 43 13.48 -0.81 7.59
N ASP A 44 13.37 -2.11 7.87
CA ASP A 44 12.97 -3.12 6.89
C ASP A 44 11.55 -2.86 6.34
N ILE A 45 10.59 -2.47 7.19
CA ILE A 45 9.22 -2.18 6.75
C ILE A 45 9.15 -0.92 5.87
N VAL A 46 9.93 0.11 6.19
CA VAL A 46 9.98 1.34 5.39
C VAL A 46 10.63 1.04 4.04
N GLU A 47 11.74 0.30 4.02
CA GLU A 47 12.38 -0.10 2.77
C GLU A 47 11.43 -0.94 1.89
N MET A 48 10.72 -1.91 2.47
CA MET A 48 9.72 -2.70 1.73
C MET A 48 8.61 -1.83 1.14
N LEU A 49 8.11 -0.83 1.86
CA LEU A 49 7.09 0.08 1.36
C LEU A 49 7.58 0.89 0.15
N GLU A 50 8.77 1.48 0.26
CA GLU A 50 9.32 2.33 -0.80
C GLU A 50 9.74 1.53 -2.04
N LEU A 51 10.23 0.29 -1.87
CA LEU A 51 10.66 -0.55 -2.99
C LEU A 51 9.49 -1.20 -3.75
N THR A 52 8.37 -1.48 -3.07
CA THR A 52 7.25 -2.23 -3.66
C THR A 52 6.05 -1.36 -4.03
N GLY A 53 5.95 -0.15 -3.47
CA GLY A 53 4.83 0.76 -3.66
C GLY A 53 3.48 0.21 -3.15
N GLN A 54 3.50 -0.85 -2.33
CA GLN A 54 2.29 -1.45 -1.76
C GLN A 54 1.72 -0.60 -0.62
N ARG A 55 0.47 -0.86 -0.23
CA ARG A 55 -0.15 -0.17 0.91
C ARG A 55 0.54 -0.58 2.21
N ARG A 56 0.59 0.34 3.17
CA ARG A 56 1.14 0.09 4.51
C ARG A 56 0.55 -1.17 5.17
N GLU A 57 -0.76 -1.37 5.04
CA GLU A 57 -1.42 -2.54 5.63
C GLU A 57 -1.10 -3.85 4.91
N GLU A 58 -0.83 -3.81 3.61
CA GLU A 58 -0.44 -4.99 2.83
C GLU A 58 0.96 -5.46 3.22
N VAL A 59 1.92 -4.53 3.32
CA VAL A 59 3.27 -4.85 3.80
C VAL A 59 3.25 -5.31 5.26
N ALA A 60 2.49 -4.63 6.13
CA ALA A 60 2.41 -4.97 7.55
C ALA A 60 1.78 -6.34 7.83
N ARG A 61 0.92 -6.83 6.93
CA ARG A 61 0.26 -8.14 7.04
C ARG A 61 0.91 -9.22 6.17
N CYS A 62 2.01 -8.89 5.48
CA CYS A 62 2.72 -9.83 4.64
C CYS A 62 3.22 -11.01 5.48
N THR A 63 3.06 -12.22 4.94
CA THR A 63 3.55 -13.45 5.56
C THR A 63 4.67 -14.05 4.73
N TRP A 64 5.51 -14.87 5.37
CA TRP A 64 6.62 -15.54 4.70
C TRP A 64 6.18 -16.46 3.55
N ASP A 65 4.99 -17.06 3.65
CA ASP A 65 4.44 -17.94 2.60
C ASP A 65 4.11 -17.21 1.29
N GLU A 66 3.98 -15.89 1.35
CA GLU A 66 3.71 -15.04 0.17
C GLU A 66 4.99 -14.62 -0.56
N ILE A 67 6.15 -14.81 0.07
CA ILE A 67 7.45 -14.41 -0.45
C ILE A 67 8.20 -15.65 -0.92
N ASN A 68 8.41 -15.74 -2.23
CA ASN A 68 9.34 -16.70 -2.79
C ASN A 68 10.72 -16.02 -2.94
N LEU A 69 11.64 -16.32 -2.03
CA LEU A 69 12.99 -15.75 -2.06
C LEU A 69 13.85 -16.25 -3.24
N ASN A 70 13.56 -17.43 -3.78
CA ASN A 70 14.29 -17.97 -4.93
C ASN A 70 13.94 -17.23 -6.21
N THR A 71 12.66 -16.91 -6.41
CA THR A 71 12.20 -16.14 -7.57
C THR A 71 12.17 -14.63 -7.32
N ARG A 72 12.36 -14.20 -6.06
CA ARG A 72 12.24 -12.81 -5.60
C ARG A 72 10.88 -12.21 -5.93
N ILE A 73 9.84 -13.03 -5.80
CA ILE A 73 8.46 -12.62 -6.06
C ILE A 73 7.71 -12.61 -4.73
N TRP A 74 7.14 -11.46 -4.41
CA TRP A 74 6.09 -11.34 -3.40
C TRP A 74 4.73 -11.38 -4.10
N ARG A 75 3.90 -12.37 -3.76
CA ARG A 75 2.57 -12.55 -4.33
C ARG A 75 1.51 -12.13 -3.33
N LEU A 76 0.86 -10.98 -3.56
CA LEU A 76 -0.28 -10.52 -2.77
C LEU A 76 -1.55 -11.31 -3.16
N PRO A 77 -2.19 -12.06 -2.24
CA PRO A 77 -3.44 -12.76 -2.53
C PRO A 77 -4.56 -11.77 -2.84
N SER A 78 -5.38 -12.08 -3.85
CA SER A 78 -6.51 -11.24 -4.28
C SER A 78 -7.53 -10.96 -3.18
N GLU A 79 -7.65 -11.86 -2.20
CA GLU A 79 -8.50 -11.71 -1.01
C GLU A 79 -8.13 -10.49 -0.15
N ARG A 80 -6.87 -10.03 -0.24
CA ARG A 80 -6.39 -8.82 0.45
C ARG A 80 -6.30 -7.61 -0.47
N ALA A 81 -6.47 -7.78 -1.78
CA ALA A 81 -6.37 -6.69 -2.76
C ALA A 81 -7.65 -5.84 -2.86
N GLY A 82 -8.56 -5.94 -1.89
CA GLY A 82 -9.87 -5.30 -1.92
C GLY A 82 -9.87 -3.89 -1.31
N SER A 83 -10.35 -2.92 -2.10
CA SER A 83 -10.76 -1.60 -1.64
C SER A 83 -11.61 -1.70 -0.38
N SER A 84 -11.28 -0.87 0.61
CA SER A 84 -12.27 -0.42 1.60
C SER A 84 -13.50 0.05 0.82
N LEU A 85 -14.66 -0.59 1.07
CA LEU A 85 -15.96 0.03 0.83
C LEU A 85 -16.03 1.36 1.58
#